data_AF-A0A183UNC0-F1
#
_entry.id   AF-A0A183UNC0-F1
#
_cell.length_a   1.000
_cell.length_b   1.000
_cell.length_c   1.000
_cell.angle_alpha   90.00
_cell.angle_beta   90.00
_cell.angle_gamma   90.00
#
_symmetry.space_group_name_H-M   'P 1'
#
loop_
_entity.id
_entity.type
_entity.pdbx_description
1 polymer ?
#
loop_
_entity_poly.entity_id
_entity_poly.type
_entity_poly.pdbx_seq_one_letter_code
_entity_poly.pdbx_strand_id
1 'polypeptide(L)'
;MSANSAPLPSTAIVAGTFPDFLSDSHAPSVLFGSEQHSLVPLLLICLAISLMILATLIGNALIMLAVLLVRKLKQPANFLLVSLAFADFCVGLVVMPLALVDLLTDRWILGEALCRLWTSADQTLCTASIINLCMISVDRFCAVSRPLRYAAQRTRTRICCYVVIVWIVALIVSVSPLVIWPAKRIEGTCQVR
;
A
#
# COMPACT_ATOMS: atom_id res chain seq x y z
N MET A 1 34.85 69.31 23.71
CA MET A 1 33.54 68.96 24.30
C MET A 1 33.49 67.44 24.44
N SER A 2 33.59 66.95 25.70
CA SER A 2 33.24 65.61 26.20
C SER A 2 31.83 65.16 25.75
N ALA A 3 31.38 63.89 25.74
CA ALA A 3 31.86 62.54 26.11
C ALA A 3 30.94 61.53 25.36
N ASN A 4 31.30 60.27 25.09
CA ASN A 4 31.22 59.15 26.05
C ASN A 4 32.01 57.90 25.60
N SER A 5 32.61 57.27 26.60
CA SER A 5 33.21 55.93 26.79
C SER A 5 32.25 54.76 26.43
N ALA A 6 32.63 53.51 26.10
CA ALA A 6 33.79 52.64 26.45
C ALA A 6 33.89 51.44 25.41
N PRO A 7 34.72 50.37 25.57
CA PRO A 7 35.86 50.11 24.67
C PRO A 7 35.94 48.70 23.99
N LEU A 8 36.73 48.63 22.90
CA LEU A 8 37.77 47.65 22.44
C LEU A 8 37.74 46.16 22.88
N PRO A 9 38.45 45.21 22.19
CA PRO A 9 39.57 45.38 21.23
C PRO A 9 39.39 44.64 19.88
N SER A 10 39.89 45.14 18.75
CA SER A 10 41.26 45.04 18.20
C SER A 10 41.82 43.62 18.01
N THR A 11 42.22 43.36 16.75
CA THR A 11 43.22 42.37 16.27
C THR A 11 42.84 40.89 16.47
N ALA A 12 42.43 40.18 15.42
CA ALA A 12 43.31 39.50 14.46
C ALA A 12 44.22 38.45 15.12
N ILE A 13 44.11 37.21 14.62
CA ILE A 13 44.91 35.99 14.89
C ILE A 13 44.42 35.15 16.08
N VAL A 14 43.67 34.06 15.80
CA VAL A 14 44.08 32.67 16.11
C VAL A 14 43.37 31.72 15.12
N ALA A 15 44.16 30.79 14.60
CA ALA A 15 43.83 29.75 13.66
C ALA A 15 42.83 28.70 14.18
N GLY A 16 42.12 28.07 13.25
CA GLY A 16 41.65 26.70 13.39
C GLY A 16 40.18 26.52 13.71
N THR A 17 39.56 25.69 12.85
CA THR A 17 38.37 24.84 13.05
C THR A 17 37.04 25.34 12.42
N PHE A 18 36.64 24.59 11.38
CA PHE A 18 35.34 24.48 10.67
C PHE A 18 35.01 25.49 9.55
N PRO A 19 34.72 25.01 8.32
CA PRO A 19 34.48 25.85 7.14
C PRO A 19 33.03 26.35 7.05
N ASP A 20 32.92 27.50 6.40
CA ASP A 20 31.69 28.20 6.02
C ASP A 20 30.73 27.33 5.21
N PHE A 21 29.55 27.14 5.81
CA PHE A 21 28.29 26.94 5.11
C PHE A 21 28.07 28.10 4.12
N LEU A 22 28.29 27.86 2.83
CA LEU A 22 27.32 28.05 1.74
C LEU A 22 28.01 28.03 0.37
N SER A 23 27.37 27.33 -0.57
CA SER A 23 27.49 27.53 -2.02
C SER A 23 28.51 26.66 -2.78
N ASP A 24 28.36 25.34 -2.73
CA ASP A 24 28.16 24.56 -3.97
C ASP A 24 27.68 23.14 -3.63
N SER A 25 26.43 22.83 -3.96
CA SER A 25 25.90 21.46 -3.94
C SER A 25 24.94 21.30 -5.09
N HIS A 26 25.45 21.56 -6.29
CA HIS A 26 24.86 21.06 -7.53
C HIS A 26 25.96 20.32 -8.29
N ALA A 27 25.68 19.05 -8.59
CA ALA A 27 26.41 18.10 -9.43
C ALA A 27 27.57 17.28 -8.82
N PRO A 28 27.33 15.97 -8.63
CA PRO A 28 28.17 14.93 -9.20
C PRO A 28 27.47 14.41 -10.46
N SER A 29 27.56 15.15 -11.57
CA SER A 29 27.05 14.72 -12.87
C SER A 29 28.16 14.16 -13.77
N VAL A 30 29.03 13.29 -13.26
CA VAL A 30 30.07 12.63 -14.09
C VAL A 30 30.53 11.26 -13.52
N LEU A 31 29.62 10.38 -13.08
CA LEU A 31 29.91 8.94 -12.86
C LEU A 31 28.71 8.01 -13.08
N PHE A 32 27.69 8.46 -13.81
CA PHE A 32 26.70 7.56 -14.42
C PHE A 32 26.79 7.74 -15.92
N GLY A 33 27.86 7.16 -16.47
CA GLY A 33 28.06 7.07 -17.91
C GLY A 33 26.95 6.25 -18.57
N SER A 34 26.57 6.68 -19.77
CA SER A 34 26.16 5.86 -20.91
C SER A 34 25.41 4.54 -20.63
N GLU A 35 24.11 4.54 -20.93
CA GLU A 35 23.42 3.50 -21.73
C GLU A 35 23.80 2.03 -21.44
N GLN A 36 23.22 1.48 -20.37
CA GLN A 36 22.54 0.18 -20.45
C GLN A 36 21.56 0.06 -19.27
N HIS A 37 20.45 0.79 -19.29
CA HIS A 37 19.24 0.28 -18.62
C HIS A 37 18.98 -1.07 -19.28
N SER A 38 19.38 -2.18 -18.64
CA SER A 38 19.19 -3.48 -19.25
C SER A 38 17.70 -3.63 -19.51
N LEU A 39 17.29 -3.72 -20.78
CA LEU A 39 15.89 -3.97 -21.15
C LEU A 39 15.41 -5.30 -20.54
N VAL A 40 16.36 -6.19 -20.24
CA VAL A 40 16.16 -7.50 -19.63
C VAL A 40 15.44 -7.44 -18.27
N PRO A 41 15.93 -6.76 -17.21
CA PRO A 41 15.20 -6.62 -15.94
C PRO A 41 13.84 -5.94 -16.10
N LEU A 42 13.71 -4.92 -16.95
CA LEU A 42 12.40 -4.29 -17.21
C LEU A 42 11.41 -5.30 -17.81
N LEU A 43 11.84 -6.02 -18.85
CA LEU A 43 11.05 -7.08 -19.50
C LEU A 43 10.70 -8.20 -18.51
N LEU A 44 11.64 -8.60 -17.66
CA LEU A 44 11.40 -9.61 -16.62
C LEU A 44 10.37 -9.14 -15.59
N ILE A 45 10.43 -7.88 -15.15
CA ILE A 45 9.45 -7.29 -14.23
C ILE A 45 8.07 -7.20 -14.90
N CYS A 46 7.98 -6.71 -16.13
CA CYS A 46 6.72 -6.65 -16.88
C CYS A 46 6.11 -8.06 -17.10
N LEU A 47 6.94 -9.04 -17.44
CA LEU A 47 6.52 -10.44 -17.57
C LEU A 47 6.02 -10.99 -16.22
N ALA A 48 6.76 -10.75 -15.14
CA ALA A 48 6.39 -11.22 -13.80
C ALA A 48 5.07 -10.59 -13.33
N ILE A 49 4.90 -9.28 -13.50
CA ILE A 49 3.66 -8.56 -13.13
C ILE A 49 2.49 -9.06 -13.98
N SER A 50 2.65 -9.21 -15.29
CA SER A 50 1.57 -9.72 -16.16
C SER A 50 1.18 -11.16 -15.83
N LEU A 51 2.14 -12.04 -15.54
CA LEU A 51 1.87 -13.40 -15.06
C LEU A 51 1.16 -13.39 -13.70
N MET A 52 1.57 -12.53 -12.78
CA MET A 52 0.92 -12.37 -11.48
C MET A 52 -0.51 -11.86 -11.64
N ILE A 53 -0.78 -10.90 -12.54
CA ILE A 53 -2.14 -10.44 -12.87
C ILE A 53 -3.00 -11.63 -13.32
N LEU A 54 -2.52 -12.39 -14.30
CA LEU A 54 -3.27 -13.54 -14.83
C LEU A 54 -3.53 -14.58 -13.74
N ALA A 55 -2.52 -14.92 -12.95
CA ALA A 55 -2.64 -15.87 -11.85
C ALA A 55 -3.64 -15.39 -10.80
N THR A 56 -3.58 -14.12 -10.40
CA THR A 56 -4.49 -13.52 -9.42
C THR A 56 -5.93 -13.47 -9.95
N LEU A 57 -6.15 -13.08 -11.21
CA LEU A 57 -7.48 -13.02 -11.80
C LEU A 57 -8.09 -14.42 -11.93
N ILE A 58 -7.35 -15.37 -12.49
CA ILE A 58 -7.83 -16.74 -12.70
C ILE A 58 -8.04 -17.44 -11.36
N GLY A 59 -7.04 -17.41 -10.47
CA GLY A 59 -7.10 -18.07 -9.17
C GLY A 59 -8.27 -17.59 -8.32
N ASN A 60 -8.42 -16.27 -8.17
CA ASN A 60 -9.49 -15.72 -7.36
C ASN A 60 -10.87 -15.87 -8.01
N ALA A 61 -10.97 -15.77 -9.34
CA ALA A 61 -12.22 -16.09 -10.05
C ALA A 61 -12.64 -17.55 -9.84
N LEU A 62 -11.70 -18.49 -9.89
CA LEU A 62 -11.97 -19.90 -9.63
C LEU A 62 -12.44 -20.13 -8.18
N ILE A 63 -11.84 -19.46 -7.20
CA ILE A 63 -12.28 -19.54 -5.79
C ILE A 63 -13.72 -19.02 -5.65
N MET A 64 -14.02 -17.85 -6.22
CA MET A 64 -15.38 -17.30 -6.21
C MET A 64 -16.37 -18.27 -6.86
N LEU A 65 -16.03 -18.76 -8.06
CA LEU A 65 -16.90 -19.64 -8.84
C LEU A 65 -17.12 -20.99 -8.14
N ALA A 66 -16.08 -21.58 -7.55
CA ALA A 66 -16.17 -22.84 -6.82
C ALA A 66 -17.15 -22.77 -5.64
N VAL A 67 -17.12 -21.68 -4.87
CA VAL A 67 -18.03 -21.49 -3.73
C VAL A 67 -19.47 -21.19 -4.21
N LEU A 68 -19.62 -20.46 -5.32
CA LEU A 68 -20.93 -20.14 -5.87
C LEU A 68 -21.63 -21.35 -6.51
N LEU A 69 -20.89 -22.22 -7.20
CA LEU A 69 -21.42 -23.40 -7.88
C LEU A 69 -21.67 -24.57 -6.93
N VAL A 70 -20.76 -24.83 -5.98
CA VAL A 70 -20.86 -26.03 -5.13
C VAL A 70 -21.67 -25.74 -3.88
N ARG A 71 -22.91 -26.25 -3.84
CA ARG A 71 -23.82 -26.10 -2.67
C ARG A 71 -23.21 -26.59 -1.36
N LYS A 72 -22.40 -27.66 -1.39
CA LYS A 72 -21.71 -28.19 -0.20
C LYS A 72 -20.65 -27.23 0.37
N LEU A 73 -20.13 -26.32 -0.45
CA LEU A 73 -19.15 -25.30 -0.06
C LEU A 73 -19.80 -23.97 0.37
N LYS A 74 -21.14 -23.84 0.36
CA LYS A 74 -21.85 -22.62 0.84
C LYS A 74 -21.97 -22.55 2.36
N GLN A 75 -20.87 -22.85 3.02
CA GLN A 75 -20.73 -22.72 4.46
C GLN A 75 -20.35 -21.28 4.84
N PRO A 76 -20.79 -20.78 5.99
CA PRO A 76 -20.48 -19.43 6.46
C PRO A 76 -18.97 -19.11 6.43
N ALA A 77 -18.08 -20.03 6.85
CA ALA A 77 -16.62 -19.82 6.77
C ALA A 77 -16.11 -19.54 5.34
N ASN A 78 -16.76 -20.09 4.31
CA ASN A 78 -16.30 -19.96 2.93
C ASN A 78 -16.67 -18.61 2.32
N PHE A 79 -17.58 -17.84 2.93
CA PHE A 79 -17.87 -16.46 2.51
C PHE A 79 -16.72 -15.50 2.78
N LEU A 80 -15.89 -15.76 3.80
CA LEU A 80 -14.67 -15.01 4.06
C LEU A 80 -13.68 -15.17 2.91
N LEU A 81 -13.53 -16.40 2.41
CA LEU A 81 -12.69 -16.71 1.25
C LEU A 81 -13.19 -16.00 -0.02
N VAL A 82 -14.51 -15.93 -0.21
CA VAL A 82 -15.11 -15.21 -1.35
C VAL A 82 -14.87 -13.70 -1.25
N SER A 83 -15.00 -13.11 -0.05
CA SER A 83 -14.72 -11.69 0.14
C SER A 83 -13.26 -11.36 -0.13
N LEU A 84 -12.34 -12.22 0.28
CA LEU A 84 -10.91 -12.08 0.00
C LEU A 84 -10.66 -12.16 -1.52
N ALA A 85 -11.15 -13.23 -2.16
CA ALA A 85 -11.01 -13.43 -3.60
C ALA A 85 -11.61 -12.28 -4.43
N PHE A 86 -12.73 -11.71 -4.01
CA PHE A 86 -13.31 -10.55 -4.69
C PHE A 86 -12.42 -9.30 -4.57
N ALA A 87 -11.87 -9.03 -3.38
CA ALA A 87 -10.94 -7.92 -3.19
C ALA A 87 -9.67 -8.10 -4.04
N ASP A 88 -9.04 -9.27 -4.00
CA ASP A 88 -7.85 -9.61 -4.80
C ASP A 88 -8.12 -9.53 -6.30
N PHE A 89 -9.31 -9.94 -6.75
CA PHE A 89 -9.72 -9.81 -8.14
C PHE A 89 -9.82 -8.34 -8.57
N CYS A 90 -10.44 -7.48 -7.75
CA CYS A 90 -10.49 -6.04 -8.01
C CYS A 90 -9.08 -5.41 -8.04
N VAL A 91 -8.18 -5.85 -7.14
CA VAL A 91 -6.78 -5.40 -7.11
C VAL A 91 -6.05 -5.81 -8.39
N GLY A 92 -6.16 -7.07 -8.81
CA GLY A 92 -5.58 -7.57 -10.06
C GLY A 92 -6.12 -6.85 -11.30
N LEU A 93 -7.39 -6.39 -11.27
CA LEU A 93 -8.01 -5.64 -12.36
C LEU A 93 -7.60 -4.17 -12.42
N VAL A 94 -7.38 -3.53 -11.28
CA VAL A 94 -7.24 -2.06 -11.21
C VAL A 94 -5.83 -1.65 -10.78
N VAL A 95 -5.31 -2.23 -9.69
CA VAL A 95 -4.04 -1.81 -9.09
C VAL A 95 -2.84 -2.26 -9.91
N MET A 96 -2.84 -3.53 -10.33
CA MET A 96 -1.70 -4.08 -11.07
C MET A 96 -1.50 -3.45 -12.46
N PRO A 97 -2.56 -3.12 -13.24
CA PRO A 97 -2.39 -2.35 -14.48
C PRO A 97 -1.89 -0.93 -14.25
N LEU A 98 -2.34 -0.26 -13.18
CA LEU A 98 -1.82 1.05 -12.79
C LEU A 98 -0.33 0.99 -12.43
N ALA A 99 0.10 -0.09 -11.79
CA ALA A 99 1.50 -0.34 -11.49
C ALA A 99 2.37 -0.52 -12.74
N LEU A 100 1.84 -1.17 -13.76
CA LEU A 100 2.53 -1.29 -15.03
C LEU A 100 2.68 0.07 -15.73
N VAL A 101 1.65 0.93 -15.68
CA VAL A 101 1.72 2.27 -16.29
C VAL A 101 2.72 3.16 -15.56
N ASP A 102 2.76 3.11 -14.23
CA ASP A 102 3.73 3.86 -13.43
C ASP A 102 5.18 3.42 -13.74
N LEU A 103 5.40 2.11 -13.83
CA LEU A 103 6.71 1.54 -14.19
C LEU A 103 7.18 1.97 -15.60
N LEU A 104 6.26 2.11 -16.55
CA LEU A 104 6.57 2.49 -17.93
C LEU A 104 6.75 4.00 -18.13
N THR A 105 6.09 4.81 -17.30
CA THR A 105 6.06 6.27 -17.47
C THR A 105 7.12 6.96 -16.60
N ASP A 106 7.71 6.24 -15.63
CA ASP A 106 8.73 6.73 -14.67
C ASP A 106 8.25 7.93 -13.83
N ARG A 107 6.97 8.30 -13.98
CA ARG A 107 6.26 9.39 -13.32
C ARG A 107 4.77 9.07 -13.24
N TRP A 108 4.16 9.41 -12.11
CA TRP A 108 2.74 9.24 -11.89
C TRP A 108 1.90 10.29 -12.64
N ILE A 109 1.31 9.91 -13.77
CA ILE A 109 0.50 10.80 -14.64
C ILE A 109 -1.02 10.66 -14.44
N LEU A 110 -1.47 9.60 -13.75
CA LEU A 110 -2.88 9.21 -13.64
C LEU A 110 -3.70 10.04 -12.63
N GLY A 111 -3.08 11.03 -11.99
CA GLY A 111 -3.75 11.95 -11.07
C GLY A 111 -3.94 11.39 -9.65
N GLU A 112 -4.37 12.24 -8.73
CA GLU A 112 -4.31 11.96 -7.30
C GLU A 112 -5.30 10.89 -6.82
N ALA A 113 -6.47 10.81 -7.43
CA ALA A 113 -7.50 9.82 -7.05
C ALA A 113 -7.01 8.38 -7.24
N LEU A 114 -6.29 8.11 -8.34
CA LEU A 114 -5.77 6.77 -8.63
C LEU A 114 -4.55 6.42 -7.76
N CYS A 115 -3.73 7.40 -7.36
CA CYS A 115 -2.62 7.20 -6.44
C CYS A 115 -3.14 6.77 -5.06
N ARG A 116 -4.15 7.50 -4.57
CA ARG A 116 -4.84 7.17 -3.32
C ARG A 116 -5.50 5.79 -3.41
N LEU A 117 -6.11 5.46 -4.55
CA LEU A 117 -6.72 4.15 -4.77
C LEU A 117 -5.68 3.03 -4.71
N TRP A 118 -4.53 3.16 -5.38
CA TRP A 118 -3.45 2.17 -5.31
C TRP A 118 -3.02 1.96 -3.87
N THR A 119 -2.59 3.00 -3.16
CA THR A 119 -2.07 2.84 -1.79
C THR A 119 -3.14 2.31 -0.83
N SER A 120 -4.39 2.75 -0.98
CA SER A 120 -5.52 2.24 -0.20
C SER A 120 -5.75 0.74 -0.41
N ALA A 121 -5.60 0.26 -1.64
CA ALA A 121 -5.87 -1.11 -1.99
C ALA A 121 -4.82 -2.09 -1.44
N ASP A 122 -3.54 -1.70 -1.47
CA ASP A 122 -2.44 -2.47 -0.87
C ASP A 122 -2.64 -2.65 0.65
N GLN A 123 -2.96 -1.55 1.34
CA GLN A 123 -3.26 -1.57 2.77
C GLN A 123 -4.54 -2.35 3.09
N THR A 124 -5.56 -2.24 2.22
CA THR A 124 -6.82 -3.00 2.34
C THR A 124 -6.58 -4.49 2.21
N LEU A 125 -5.71 -4.92 1.29
CA LEU A 125 -5.40 -6.33 1.10
C LEU A 125 -4.71 -6.94 2.33
N CYS A 126 -3.71 -6.25 2.88
CA CYS A 126 -3.05 -6.68 4.11
C CYS A 126 -4.02 -6.78 5.28
N THR A 127 -4.88 -5.77 5.45
CA THR A 127 -5.88 -5.72 6.53
C THR A 127 -6.94 -6.80 6.37
N ALA A 128 -7.47 -6.99 5.16
CA ALA A 128 -8.45 -8.02 4.86
C ALA A 128 -7.88 -9.42 5.07
N SER A 129 -6.62 -9.67 4.70
CA SER A 129 -5.95 -10.96 4.92
C SER A 129 -5.86 -11.29 6.41
N ILE A 130 -5.38 -10.35 7.24
CA ILE A 130 -5.27 -10.53 8.70
C ILE A 130 -6.64 -10.82 9.32
N ILE A 131 -7.65 -9.99 9.02
CA ILE A 131 -8.97 -10.14 9.63
C ILE A 131 -9.63 -11.45 9.18
N ASN A 132 -9.50 -11.84 7.91
CA ASN A 132 -10.00 -13.12 7.43
C ASN A 132 -9.32 -14.30 8.15
N LEU A 133 -8.00 -14.27 8.36
CA LEU A 133 -7.28 -15.30 9.13
C LEU A 133 -7.71 -15.35 10.61
N CYS A 134 -7.92 -14.19 11.23
CA CYS A 134 -8.47 -14.11 12.59
C CYS A 134 -9.87 -14.71 12.65
N MET A 135 -10.74 -14.38 11.70
CA MET A 135 -12.11 -14.90 11.65
C MET A 135 -12.14 -16.41 11.40
N ILE A 136 -11.25 -16.94 10.57
CA ILE A 136 -11.08 -18.40 10.39
C ILE A 136 -10.66 -19.04 11.71
N SER A 137 -9.69 -18.45 12.42
CA SER A 137 -9.21 -18.94 13.71
C SER A 137 -10.32 -18.93 14.77
N VAL A 138 -11.14 -17.87 14.81
CA VAL A 138 -12.28 -17.76 15.72
C VAL A 138 -13.39 -18.75 15.35
N ASP A 139 -13.71 -18.94 14.06
CA ASP A 139 -14.66 -19.97 13.59
C ASP A 139 -14.24 -21.35 14.08
N ARG A 140 -12.94 -21.68 13.98
CA ARG A 140 -12.39 -22.95 14.44
C ARG A 140 -12.38 -23.07 15.96
N PHE A 141 -12.01 -22.01 16.67
CA PHE A 141 -12.03 -21.97 18.12
C PHE A 141 -13.46 -22.19 18.67
N CYS A 142 -14.45 -21.46 18.15
CA CYS A 142 -15.84 -21.59 18.59
C CYS A 142 -16.45 -22.96 18.23
N ALA A 143 -16.08 -23.53 17.08
CA ALA A 143 -16.51 -24.88 16.69
C ALA A 143 -16.02 -25.94 17.69
N VAL A 144 -14.78 -25.82 18.17
CA VAL A 144 -14.18 -26.76 19.13
C VAL A 144 -14.73 -26.53 20.55
N SER A 145 -14.79 -25.28 21.00
CA SER A 145 -15.16 -24.99 22.39
C SER A 145 -16.66 -25.16 22.70
N ARG A 146 -17.56 -24.94 21.73
CA ARG A 146 -19.02 -24.94 21.98
C ARG A 146 -19.85 -25.49 20.80
N PRO A 147 -19.72 -26.78 20.46
CA PRO A 147 -20.29 -27.36 19.23
C PRO A 147 -21.81 -27.16 19.06
N LEU A 148 -22.61 -27.31 20.14
CA LEU A 148 -24.09 -27.22 20.07
C LEU A 148 -24.61 -25.78 19.91
N ARG A 149 -23.99 -24.81 20.61
CA ARG A 149 -24.35 -23.39 20.51
C ARG A 149 -23.85 -22.77 19.20
N TYR A 150 -22.70 -23.25 18.72
CA TYR A 150 -22.07 -22.79 17.50
C TYR A 150 -22.87 -23.14 16.24
N ALA A 151 -23.41 -24.36 16.17
CA ALA A 151 -24.23 -24.79 15.03
C ALA A 151 -25.52 -23.96 14.86
N ALA A 152 -26.13 -23.50 15.97
CA ALA A 152 -27.37 -22.72 15.96
C ALA A 152 -27.16 -21.22 15.65
N GLN A 153 -25.97 -20.66 15.91
CA GLN A 153 -25.69 -19.22 15.73
C GLN A 153 -25.06 -18.86 14.38
N ARG A 154 -24.67 -19.85 13.57
CA ARG A 154 -23.94 -19.69 12.31
C ARG A 154 -24.83 -19.16 11.18
N THR A 155 -25.18 -17.87 11.23
CA THR A 155 -26.00 -17.20 10.22
C THR A 155 -25.13 -16.52 9.17
N ARG A 156 -25.47 -16.70 7.88
CA ARG A 156 -24.75 -16.07 6.75
C ARG A 156 -24.77 -14.54 6.83
N THR A 157 -25.86 -13.98 7.36
CA THR A 157 -26.06 -12.54 7.53
C THR A 157 -25.00 -11.92 8.43
N ARG A 158 -24.62 -12.56 9.55
CA ARG A 158 -23.58 -12.03 10.44
C ARG A 158 -22.21 -11.96 9.76
N ILE A 159 -21.86 -12.97 8.95
CA ILE A 159 -20.59 -12.96 8.20
C ILE A 159 -20.61 -11.90 7.12
N CYS A 160 -21.74 -11.70 6.43
CA CYS A 160 -21.88 -10.59 5.50
C CYS A 160 -21.72 -9.23 6.22
N CYS A 161 -22.29 -9.06 7.42
CA CYS A 161 -22.04 -7.87 8.24
C CYS A 161 -20.56 -7.70 8.60
N TYR A 162 -19.85 -8.77 8.99
CA TYR A 162 -18.40 -8.70 9.25
C TYR A 162 -17.62 -8.26 8.01
N VAL A 163 -17.94 -8.80 6.83
CA VAL A 163 -17.34 -8.38 5.57
C VAL A 163 -17.58 -6.88 5.34
N VAL A 164 -18.82 -6.42 5.48
CA VAL A 164 -19.15 -4.99 5.32
C VAL A 164 -18.36 -4.12 6.32
N ILE A 165 -18.24 -4.55 7.58
CA ILE A 165 -17.42 -3.85 8.59
C ILE A 165 -15.96 -3.80 8.16
N VAL A 166 -15.40 -4.88 7.63
CA VAL A 166 -14.02 -4.91 7.10
C VAL A 166 -13.84 -3.91 5.97
N TRP A 167 -14.78 -3.82 5.03
CA TRP A 167 -14.75 -2.83 3.96
C TRP A 167 -14.81 -1.39 4.51
N ILE A 168 -15.64 -1.14 5.52
CA ILE A 168 -15.72 0.18 6.16
C ILE A 168 -14.40 0.52 6.88
N VAL A 169 -13.84 -0.42 7.64
CA VAL A 169 -12.55 -0.24 8.34
C VAL A 169 -11.43 -0.02 7.34
N ALA A 170 -11.41 -0.75 6.23
CA ALA A 170 -10.45 -0.56 5.15
C ALA A 170 -10.53 0.84 4.54
N LEU A 171 -11.75 1.34 4.28
CA LEU A 171 -11.95 2.71 3.82
C LEU A 171 -11.47 3.74 4.86
N ILE A 172 -11.74 3.52 6.15
CA ILE A 172 -11.27 4.40 7.23
C ILE A 172 -9.73 4.42 7.27
N VAL A 173 -9.09 3.24 7.29
CA VAL A 173 -7.62 3.12 7.31
C VAL A 173 -7.01 3.74 6.07
N SER A 174 -7.66 3.65 4.92
CA SER A 174 -7.21 4.27 3.68
C SER A 174 -7.31 5.81 3.71
N VAL A 175 -8.31 6.33 4.42
CA VAL A 175 -8.51 7.78 4.60
C VAL A 175 -7.61 8.34 5.70
N SER A 176 -7.22 7.55 6.71
CA SER A 176 -6.41 7.98 7.85
C SER A 176 -5.09 8.69 7.44
N PRO A 177 -4.24 8.12 6.57
CA PRO A 177 -3.03 8.81 6.10
C PRO A 177 -3.33 10.11 5.36
N LEU A 178 -4.44 10.19 4.65
CA LEU A 178 -4.82 11.35 3.83
C LEU A 178 -5.35 12.53 4.66
N VAL A 179 -5.93 12.24 5.83
CA VAL A 179 -6.41 13.26 6.77
C VAL A 179 -5.29 13.76 7.67
N ILE A 180 -4.36 12.87 8.06
CA ILE A 180 -3.27 13.18 8.99
C ILE A 180 -2.10 13.83 8.26
N TRP A 181 -1.75 13.34 7.07
CA TRP A 181 -0.72 13.92 6.21
C TRP A 181 -1.35 14.44 4.91
N PRO A 182 -1.47 15.76 4.72
CA PRO A 182 -1.84 16.28 3.42
C PRO A 182 -0.78 15.84 2.42
N ALA A 183 -1.18 15.03 1.43
CA ALA A 183 -0.29 14.52 0.40
C ALA A 183 0.39 15.71 -0.30
N LYS A 184 1.69 15.90 -0.05
CA LYS A 184 2.46 16.91 -0.76
C LYS A 184 2.79 16.35 -2.13
N ARG A 185 2.11 16.86 -3.17
CA ARG A 185 2.44 16.56 -4.56
C ARG A 185 3.87 16.99 -4.83
N ILE A 186 4.79 16.04 -4.84
CA ILE A 186 6.09 16.19 -5.47
C ILE A 186 5.84 15.79 -6.93
N GLU A 187 6.15 16.65 -7.88
CA GLU A 187 5.84 16.41 -9.30
C GLU A 187 6.39 15.06 -9.76
N GLY A 188 5.49 14.12 -10.08
CA GLY A 188 5.83 12.84 -10.68
C GLY A 188 5.91 11.63 -9.75
N THR A 189 5.76 11.75 -8.42
CA THR A 189 5.81 10.57 -7.52
C THR A 189 4.49 10.34 -6.78
N CYS A 190 3.99 9.11 -6.81
CA CYS A 190 2.89 8.65 -5.96
C CYS A 190 3.47 8.02 -4.68
N GLN A 191 3.73 8.85 -3.66
CA GLN A 191 4.09 8.37 -2.33
C GLN A 191 3.19 9.00 -1.27
N VAL A 192 2.51 8.15 -0.51
CA VAL A 192 1.90 8.55 0.76
C VAL A 192 3.04 8.59 1.76
N ARG A 193 3.45 9.79 2.15
CA ARG A 193 4.49 10.00 3.16
C ARG A 193 3.94 9.78 4.56
#